data_AF-A0A9D1GKQ6-F1
#
_entry.id   AF-A0A9D1GKQ6-F1
#
_cell.length_a   1.000
_cell.length_b   1.000
_cell.length_c   1.000
_cell.angle_alpha   90.00
_cell.angle_beta   90.00
_cell.angle_gamma   90.00
#
_symmetry.space_group_name_H-M   'P 1'
#
loop_
_entity.id
_entity.type
_entity.pdbx_description
1 polymer ?
#
loop_
_entity_poly.entity_id
_entity_poly.type
_entity_poly.pdbx_seq_one_letter_code
_entity_poly.pdbx_strand_id
1 'polypeptide(L)'
;MNNKSNLVGLGVMAASAVILIAVSNPLYNAIKDAQLKNAAGGEEVTVVTGEAEGYGGTITAQVTLAGSRIIGLELTGNQETPEIGGEAMTALKNSILENESLDGIDVVSGATWTSNGVFNAIRTAMGEETGSGTEESAAQEEIQAAGITHGLGFYSNGRLGPGSDDQDTGVYSFNEVVAYVLFDDAGKILDLEVDQLEVATPNYDGESMPDFTGFPGQSYNADEDHDGTVDTVWEQTDDSFLSQVESWQTKRERGSSYKLNSGTWEDEMDAFEEFFKGMTVEEVQTWYDKYCSDVNGRPLFGTSENEEDIAKYDALTEDEKASLDAISGATMSLNDAHGNILGAIVKAYENRRPVNADKIAKIGLGFTNTGRLGPGSDDQDTGVYSFNTQAAGVCYDEEGKIAAIYTDVMEVSTPNYDGESMPNFTGFPGHSYNADEDHDGTVDAVLEQTEDTFLSQIEGWQTKRERGSSYKLNSGTWTDEMNIFEEFFAGMTTEEVSAWFADYCSDVNGRPLFGTSENEEDIAKYDALSQEEKDAMDAVSGATMSLRDAHGDILGAIEKAWACAKDTNITAAQ
;
A
#
# COMPACT_ATOMS: atom_id res chain seq x y z
N MET A 1 58.66 -9.08 -55.95
CA MET A 1 57.97 -10.31 -55.48
C MET A 1 57.78 -10.18 -53.99
N ASN A 2 56.53 -10.34 -53.54
CA ASN A 2 56.04 -10.27 -52.15
C ASN A 2 56.15 -8.85 -51.54
N ASN A 3 55.25 -8.35 -50.70
CA ASN A 3 54.39 -9.00 -49.71
C ASN A 3 53.37 -7.97 -49.13
N LYS A 4 52.38 -8.45 -48.36
CA LYS A 4 51.56 -7.78 -47.30
C LYS A 4 50.19 -7.10 -47.61
N SER A 5 49.15 -7.69 -47.01
CA SER A 5 48.13 -7.16 -46.06
C SER A 5 47.04 -6.13 -46.42
N ASN A 6 45.87 -6.33 -45.77
CA ASN A 6 44.72 -5.45 -45.40
C ASN A 6 43.42 -5.76 -46.17
N LEU A 7 42.34 -6.31 -45.58
CA LEU A 7 41.34 -5.74 -44.62
C LEU A 7 40.78 -4.37 -45.04
N VAL A 8 39.43 -4.25 -45.01
CA VAL A 8 38.51 -3.06 -45.01
C VAL A 8 37.37 -3.30 -46.05
N GLY A 9 36.06 -3.22 -45.76
CA GLY A 9 35.23 -2.92 -44.58
C GLY A 9 33.86 -3.64 -44.74
N LEU A 10 33.06 -3.95 -43.72
CA LEU A 10 32.41 -3.08 -42.73
C LEU A 10 31.69 -1.89 -43.37
N GLY A 11 30.35 -1.92 -43.42
CA GLY A 11 29.54 -0.71 -43.51
C GLY A 11 28.18 -0.76 -44.21
N VAL A 12 27.13 -0.94 -43.39
CA VAL A 12 25.88 -0.13 -43.30
C VAL A 12 24.72 -0.23 -44.32
N MET A 13 23.51 -0.18 -43.72
CA MET A 13 22.21 0.37 -44.14
C MET A 13 21.21 -0.61 -44.81
N ALA A 14 20.18 -1.08 -44.11
CA ALA A 14 18.97 -0.37 -43.63
C ALA A 14 18.07 0.12 -44.77
N ALA A 15 16.89 -0.51 -44.92
CA ALA A 15 15.68 0.10 -45.47
C ALA A 15 14.45 -0.72 -45.08
N SER A 16 13.73 -0.21 -44.08
CA SER A 16 12.37 -0.57 -43.71
C SER A 16 11.38 -0.31 -44.85
N ALA A 17 10.38 -1.16 -45.02
CA ALA A 17 9.04 -0.77 -45.48
C ALA A 17 8.03 -1.87 -45.13
N VAL A 18 7.19 -1.58 -44.14
CA VAL A 18 5.95 -2.27 -43.81
C VAL A 18 4.99 -2.21 -45.01
N ILE A 19 4.48 -3.36 -45.46
CA ILE A 19 3.11 -3.50 -46.02
C ILE A 19 2.55 -4.84 -45.51
N LEU A 20 1.60 -4.76 -44.57
CA LEU A 20 0.63 -5.83 -44.28
C LEU A 20 -0.23 -6.08 -45.53
N ILE A 21 -0.36 -7.32 -45.97
CA ILE A 21 -1.61 -8.00 -46.42
C ILE A 21 -1.29 -9.48 -46.64
N ALA A 22 -1.87 -10.32 -45.78
CA ALA A 22 -2.28 -11.71 -45.98
C ALA A 22 -1.60 -12.53 -47.10
N VAL A 23 -0.50 -13.23 -46.75
CA VAL A 23 -0.24 -14.56 -47.32
C VAL A 23 0.07 -15.51 -46.16
N SER A 24 -0.97 -16.08 -45.58
CA SER A 24 -0.87 -17.33 -44.81
C SER A 24 -0.24 -18.39 -45.74
N ASN A 25 1.02 -18.78 -45.53
CA ASN A 25 1.75 -19.59 -46.51
C ASN A 25 2.45 -20.84 -45.93
N PRO A 26 2.24 -22.03 -46.55
CA PRO A 26 3.02 -23.24 -46.30
C PRO A 26 4.54 -23.07 -46.49
N LEU A 27 4.95 -22.10 -47.32
CA LEU A 27 6.36 -21.82 -47.59
C LEU A 27 7.07 -21.16 -46.40
N TYR A 28 6.39 -20.25 -45.68
CA TYR A 28 6.95 -19.62 -44.49
C TYR A 28 7.13 -20.66 -43.38
N ASN A 29 6.10 -21.49 -43.15
CA ASN A 29 6.17 -22.59 -42.19
C ASN A 29 7.23 -23.63 -42.59
N ALA A 30 7.36 -23.96 -43.87
CA ALA A 30 8.39 -24.91 -44.33
C ALA A 30 9.82 -24.37 -44.15
N ILE A 31 10.04 -23.07 -44.29
CA ILE A 31 11.34 -22.44 -44.05
C ILE A 31 11.64 -22.39 -42.54
N LYS A 32 10.66 -21.99 -41.72
CA LYS A 32 10.77 -21.96 -40.25
C LYS A 32 11.03 -23.36 -39.69
N ASP A 33 10.30 -24.37 -40.15
CA ASP A 33 10.49 -25.77 -39.78
C ASP A 33 11.87 -26.30 -40.18
N ALA A 34 12.39 -25.90 -41.34
CA ALA A 34 13.73 -26.27 -41.78
C ALA A 34 14.82 -25.61 -40.92
N GLN A 35 14.62 -24.36 -40.50
CA GLN A 35 15.54 -23.65 -39.60
C GLN A 35 15.56 -24.29 -38.21
N LEU A 36 14.39 -24.54 -37.61
CA LEU A 36 14.27 -25.19 -36.30
C LEU A 36 14.85 -26.61 -36.31
N LYS A 37 14.62 -27.40 -37.38
CA LYS A 37 15.23 -28.74 -37.52
C LYS A 37 16.75 -28.71 -37.61
N ASN A 38 17.32 -27.68 -38.24
CA ASN A 38 18.77 -27.50 -38.29
C ASN A 38 19.31 -27.08 -36.91
N ALA A 39 18.65 -26.16 -36.21
CA ALA A 39 19.04 -25.69 -34.88
C ALA A 39 18.94 -26.79 -33.80
N ALA A 40 17.95 -27.68 -33.91
CA ALA A 40 17.76 -28.80 -33.00
C ALA A 40 18.89 -29.85 -33.05
N GLY A 41 19.72 -29.88 -34.11
CA GLY A 41 20.86 -30.81 -34.18
C GLY A 41 20.51 -32.29 -34.10
N GLY A 42 19.25 -32.67 -34.32
CA GLY A 42 18.75 -34.04 -34.18
C GLY A 42 18.09 -34.36 -32.83
N GLU A 43 17.99 -33.39 -31.92
CA GLU A 43 17.23 -33.51 -30.66
C GLU A 43 15.72 -33.40 -30.90
N GLU A 44 14.93 -33.92 -29.96
CA GLU A 44 13.47 -33.79 -29.98
C GLU A 44 13.07 -32.34 -29.77
N VAL A 45 12.22 -31.84 -30.68
CA VAL A 45 11.71 -30.47 -30.62
C VAL A 45 10.35 -30.47 -29.93
N THR A 46 10.23 -29.68 -28.88
CA THR A 46 8.96 -29.45 -28.18
C THR A 46 8.61 -27.96 -28.24
N VAL A 47 7.31 -27.66 -28.26
CA VAL A 47 6.82 -26.29 -28.17
C VAL A 47 5.96 -26.20 -26.92
N VAL A 48 6.32 -25.28 -26.04
CA VAL A 48 5.65 -25.05 -24.77
C VAL A 48 5.24 -23.58 -24.68
N THR A 49 4.20 -23.30 -23.91
CA THR A 49 3.70 -21.95 -23.71
C THR A 49 3.62 -21.67 -22.22
N GLY A 50 4.01 -20.46 -21.84
CA GLY A 50 3.85 -19.96 -20.49
C GLY A 50 3.43 -18.50 -20.53
N GLU A 51 2.83 -18.07 -19.43
CA GLU A 51 2.34 -16.72 -19.24
C GLU A 51 2.89 -16.19 -17.93
N ALA A 52 3.13 -14.89 -17.88
CA ALA A 52 3.48 -14.16 -16.68
C ALA A 52 3.09 -12.68 -16.83
N GLU A 53 2.90 -11.98 -15.72
CA GLU A 53 2.61 -10.56 -15.75
C GLU A 53 3.83 -9.72 -16.17
N GLY A 54 3.62 -8.79 -17.09
CA GLY A 54 4.54 -7.72 -17.49
C GLY A 54 4.21 -6.39 -16.82
N TYR A 55 4.65 -5.26 -17.38
CA TYR A 55 4.32 -3.93 -16.84
C TYR A 55 2.87 -3.53 -17.13
N GLY A 56 2.46 -3.59 -18.40
CA GLY A 56 1.13 -3.22 -18.86
C GLY A 56 0.11 -4.37 -18.87
N GLY A 57 0.55 -5.61 -18.66
CA GLY A 57 -0.33 -6.76 -18.51
C GLY A 57 0.35 -8.09 -18.87
N THR A 58 -0.45 -9.13 -19.13
CA THR A 58 0.07 -10.48 -19.36
C THR A 58 0.99 -10.57 -20.58
N ILE A 59 2.17 -11.15 -20.39
CA ILE A 59 3.12 -11.56 -21.42
C ILE A 59 2.99 -13.06 -21.65
N THR A 60 2.75 -13.46 -22.90
CA THR A 60 2.73 -14.86 -23.33
C THR A 60 4.03 -15.20 -24.07
N ALA A 61 4.74 -16.23 -23.60
CA ALA A 61 5.91 -16.79 -24.26
C ALA A 61 5.60 -18.17 -24.87
N GLN A 62 5.76 -18.30 -26.18
CA GLN A 62 5.80 -19.58 -26.88
C GLN A 62 7.26 -19.95 -27.14
N VAL A 63 7.74 -20.97 -26.43
CA VAL A 63 9.13 -21.41 -26.41
C VAL A 63 9.25 -22.71 -27.21
N THR A 64 10.16 -22.73 -28.17
CA THR A 64 10.54 -23.95 -28.90
C THR A 64 11.86 -24.47 -28.34
N LEU A 65 11.81 -25.66 -27.77
CA LEU A 65 12.93 -26.30 -27.08
C LEU A 65 13.50 -27.44 -27.92
N ALA A 66 14.82 -27.57 -27.93
CA ALA A 66 15.55 -28.77 -28.31
C ALA A 66 16.31 -29.27 -27.07
N GLY A 67 15.80 -30.31 -26.41
CA GLY A 67 16.24 -30.65 -25.06
C GLY A 67 15.97 -29.50 -24.08
N SER A 68 17.02 -28.98 -23.43
CA SER A 68 16.95 -27.80 -22.54
C SER A 68 17.29 -26.47 -23.23
N ARG A 69 17.59 -26.49 -24.54
CA ARG A 69 18.03 -25.30 -25.29
C ARG A 69 16.84 -24.59 -25.94
N ILE A 70 16.81 -23.27 -25.83
CA ILE A 70 15.78 -22.43 -26.45
C ILE A 70 16.19 -22.14 -27.90
N ILE A 71 15.53 -22.78 -28.86
CA ILE A 71 15.84 -22.65 -30.30
C ILE A 71 14.81 -21.79 -31.05
N GLY A 72 13.73 -21.38 -30.38
CA GLY A 72 12.71 -20.49 -30.91
C GLY A 72 11.92 -19.85 -29.79
N LEU A 73 11.56 -18.59 -29.96
CA LEU A 73 10.84 -17.80 -28.95
C LEU A 73 9.92 -16.82 -29.66
N GLU A 74 8.63 -16.88 -29.33
CA GLU A 74 7.66 -15.84 -29.68
C GLU A 74 7.06 -15.26 -28.41
N LEU A 75 7.06 -13.93 -28.34
CA LEU A 75 6.56 -13.18 -27.19
C LEU A 75 5.39 -12.32 -27.66
N THR A 76 4.32 -12.28 -26.87
CA THR A 76 3.17 -11.39 -27.07
C THR A 76 2.91 -10.66 -25.76
N GLY A 77 2.74 -9.34 -25.81
CA GLY A 77 2.53 -8.47 -24.65
C GLY A 77 1.86 -7.19 -25.11
N ASN A 78 0.61 -7.31 -25.56
CA ASN A 78 -0.07 -6.25 -26.33
C ASN A 78 -0.39 -5.00 -25.51
N GLN A 79 -0.32 -5.10 -24.19
CA GLN A 79 -0.57 -4.01 -23.25
C GLN A 79 0.72 -3.33 -22.78
N GLU A 80 1.89 -3.85 -23.13
CA GLU A 80 3.16 -3.18 -22.81
C GLU A 80 3.29 -1.87 -23.58
N THR A 81 3.92 -0.87 -22.96
CA THR A 81 4.28 0.38 -23.63
C THR A 81 5.18 0.06 -24.84
N PRO A 82 4.78 0.36 -26.09
CA PRO A 82 5.52 -0.11 -27.27
C PRO A 82 6.98 0.33 -27.32
N GLU A 83 7.26 1.56 -26.87
CA GLU A 83 8.60 2.18 -26.90
C GLU A 83 9.52 1.73 -25.75
N ILE A 84 8.97 1.12 -24.70
CA ILE A 84 9.74 0.68 -23.52
C ILE A 84 9.69 -0.85 -23.44
N GLY A 85 8.52 -1.40 -23.09
CA GLY A 85 8.33 -2.84 -22.96
C GLY A 85 8.44 -3.57 -24.28
N GLY A 86 7.86 -3.03 -25.37
CA GLY A 86 7.96 -3.65 -26.70
C GLY A 86 9.40 -3.76 -27.23
N GLU A 87 10.21 -2.72 -27.02
CA GLU A 87 11.63 -2.74 -27.36
C GLU A 87 12.41 -3.71 -26.48
N ALA A 88 12.15 -3.73 -25.17
CA ALA A 88 12.78 -4.65 -24.23
C ALA A 88 12.49 -6.12 -24.56
N MET A 89 11.24 -6.48 -24.86
CA MET A 89 10.86 -7.84 -25.31
C MET A 89 11.62 -8.25 -26.58
N THR A 90 11.81 -7.31 -27.51
CA THR A 90 12.56 -7.56 -28.74
C THR A 90 14.04 -7.80 -28.46
N ALA A 91 14.65 -6.97 -27.60
CA ALA A 91 16.05 -7.11 -27.20
C ALA A 91 16.29 -8.45 -26.50
N LEU A 92 15.48 -8.78 -25.49
CA LEU A 92 15.57 -10.03 -24.73
C LEU A 92 15.36 -11.25 -25.61
N LYS A 93 14.37 -11.22 -26.50
CA LYS A 93 14.16 -12.31 -27.46
C LYS A 93 15.41 -12.62 -28.28
N ASN A 94 16.11 -11.59 -28.75
CA ASN A 94 17.33 -11.78 -29.53
C ASN A 94 18.45 -12.36 -28.65
N SER A 95 18.67 -11.82 -27.45
CA SER A 95 19.68 -12.31 -26.52
C SER A 95 19.44 -13.77 -26.09
N ILE A 96 18.18 -14.13 -25.79
CA ILE A 96 17.79 -15.50 -25.39
C ILE A 96 18.03 -16.48 -26.53
N LEU A 97 17.68 -16.11 -27.77
CA LEU A 97 17.91 -16.96 -28.93
C LEU A 97 19.39 -17.07 -29.31
N GLU A 98 20.20 -16.04 -29.03
CA GLU A 98 21.65 -16.09 -29.23
C GLU A 98 22.35 -16.96 -28.18
N ASN A 99 21.93 -16.87 -26.92
CA ASN A 99 22.47 -17.67 -25.82
C ASN A 99 21.88 -19.08 -25.72
N GLU A 100 20.80 -19.36 -26.45
CA GLU A 100 19.98 -20.59 -26.38
C GLU A 100 19.51 -20.94 -24.94
N SER A 101 19.49 -19.98 -24.02
CA SER A 101 19.16 -20.14 -22.60
C SER A 101 18.80 -18.79 -21.97
N LEU A 102 18.30 -18.81 -20.73
CA LEU A 102 18.11 -17.61 -19.91
C LEU A 102 19.38 -17.21 -19.12
N ASP A 103 20.39 -18.08 -19.10
CA ASP A 103 21.56 -17.91 -18.23
C ASP A 103 22.40 -16.71 -18.66
N GLY A 104 22.69 -15.82 -17.71
CA GLY A 104 23.55 -14.66 -17.91
C GLY A 104 22.95 -13.56 -18.81
N ILE A 105 21.61 -13.51 -18.90
CA ILE A 105 20.89 -12.43 -19.59
C ILE A 105 20.36 -11.46 -18.54
N ASP A 106 20.83 -10.22 -18.62
CA ASP A 106 20.41 -9.15 -17.72
C ASP A 106 19.04 -8.56 -18.14
N VAL A 107 18.34 -7.97 -17.18
CA VAL A 107 17.15 -7.16 -17.45
C VAL A 107 17.49 -5.95 -18.30
N VAL A 108 16.53 -5.50 -19.13
CA VAL A 108 16.69 -4.27 -19.90
C VAL A 108 16.43 -3.07 -18.98
N SER A 109 17.42 -2.19 -18.86
CA SER A 109 17.32 -0.96 -18.06
C SER A 109 16.09 -0.14 -18.46
N GLY A 110 15.28 0.26 -17.47
CA GLY A 110 14.03 1.01 -17.69
C GLY A 110 12.82 0.15 -18.08
N ALA A 111 12.98 -1.18 -18.23
CA ALA A 111 11.92 -2.12 -18.56
C ALA A 111 12.01 -3.40 -17.70
N THR A 112 12.30 -3.23 -16.41
CA THR A 112 12.55 -4.34 -15.46
C THR A 112 11.35 -5.28 -15.37
N TRP A 113 10.14 -4.74 -15.20
CA TRP A 113 8.89 -5.51 -15.15
C TRP A 113 8.67 -6.35 -16.41
N THR A 114 8.76 -5.72 -17.57
CA THR A 114 8.64 -6.43 -18.85
C THR A 114 9.71 -7.51 -18.98
N SER A 115 10.94 -7.22 -18.54
CA SER A 115 12.05 -8.17 -18.61
C SER A 115 11.81 -9.40 -17.75
N ASN A 116 11.40 -9.19 -16.49
CA ASN A 116 11.04 -10.25 -15.56
C ASN A 116 9.81 -11.03 -16.04
N GLY A 117 8.80 -10.36 -16.60
CA GLY A 117 7.64 -11.00 -17.21
C GLY A 117 8.02 -11.92 -18.38
N VAL A 118 8.98 -11.52 -19.24
CA VAL A 118 9.51 -12.39 -20.29
C VAL A 118 10.23 -13.61 -19.70
N PHE A 119 11.10 -13.43 -18.71
CA PHE A 119 11.82 -14.54 -18.09
C PHE A 119 10.86 -15.50 -17.39
N ASN A 120 9.91 -14.98 -16.62
CA ASN A 120 8.92 -15.77 -15.92
C ASN A 120 7.99 -16.50 -16.90
N ALA A 121 7.51 -15.85 -17.97
CA ALA A 121 6.69 -16.53 -18.97
C ALA A 121 7.44 -17.71 -19.62
N ILE A 122 8.75 -17.59 -19.85
CA ILE A 122 9.59 -18.67 -20.39
C ILE A 122 9.78 -19.79 -19.35
N ARG A 123 10.08 -19.45 -18.09
CA ARG A 123 10.22 -20.42 -16.99
C ARG A 123 8.91 -21.18 -16.75
N THR A 124 7.78 -20.49 -16.72
CA THR A 124 6.43 -21.08 -16.69
C THR A 124 6.24 -22.06 -17.85
N ALA A 125 6.65 -21.67 -19.07
CA ALA A 125 6.56 -22.52 -20.26
C ALA A 125 7.41 -23.80 -20.09
N MET A 126 8.56 -23.70 -19.45
CA MET A 126 9.47 -24.81 -19.17
C MET A 126 9.01 -25.70 -17.98
N GLY A 127 7.90 -25.35 -17.33
CA GLY A 127 7.36 -26.09 -16.19
C GLY A 127 8.12 -25.85 -14.88
N GLU A 128 8.87 -24.75 -14.80
CA GLU A 128 9.44 -24.25 -13.55
C GLU A 128 8.32 -23.55 -12.76
N GLU A 129 8.27 -23.75 -11.44
CA GLU A 129 7.39 -22.95 -10.59
C GLU A 129 7.93 -21.52 -10.56
N THR A 130 7.24 -20.64 -11.27
CA THR A 130 7.46 -19.20 -11.25
C THR A 130 6.54 -18.63 -10.19
N GLY A 131 7.05 -18.52 -8.97
CA GLY A 131 6.32 -17.87 -7.89
C GLY A 131 6.05 -16.41 -8.25
N SER A 132 4.80 -16.09 -8.54
CA SER A 132 4.14 -14.99 -7.86
C SER A 132 3.48 -15.64 -6.63
N GLY A 133 4.05 -15.42 -5.45
CA GLY A 133 3.38 -15.65 -4.17
C GLY A 133 2.99 -17.08 -3.79
N THR A 134 3.84 -18.09 -3.99
CA THR A 134 3.79 -19.28 -3.12
C THR A 134 5.09 -19.36 -2.35
N GLU A 135 5.06 -18.79 -1.15
CA GLU A 135 6.03 -19.06 -0.10
C GLU A 135 6.16 -20.58 0.07
N GLU A 136 7.26 -21.15 -0.40
CA GLU A 136 7.83 -22.27 0.31
C GLU A 136 8.10 -21.73 1.71
N SER A 137 7.26 -22.12 2.68
CA SER A 137 7.42 -21.86 4.10
C SER A 137 8.80 -22.34 4.56
N ALA A 138 9.82 -21.52 4.37
CA ALA A 138 11.03 -21.58 5.17
C ALA A 138 10.53 -21.38 6.60
N ALA A 139 10.70 -22.39 7.45
CA ALA A 139 10.31 -22.28 8.84
C ALA A 139 11.02 -21.06 9.44
N GLN A 140 10.26 -20.02 9.81
CA GLN A 140 10.81 -18.83 10.42
C GLN A 140 11.60 -19.21 11.68
N GLU A 141 12.80 -18.66 11.80
CA GLU A 141 13.63 -18.87 12.98
C GLU A 141 12.89 -18.35 14.22
N GLU A 142 12.92 -19.13 15.30
CA GLU A 142 12.26 -18.74 16.54
C GLU A 142 12.99 -17.58 17.19
N ILE A 143 12.26 -16.48 17.45
CA ILE A 143 12.77 -15.30 18.13
C ILE A 143 12.37 -15.38 19.60
N GLN A 144 13.35 -15.46 20.50
CA GLN A 144 13.15 -15.44 21.94
C GLN A 144 13.32 -14.02 22.47
N ALA A 145 12.26 -13.39 22.96
CA ALA A 145 12.26 -11.98 23.35
C ALA A 145 11.64 -11.77 24.74
N ALA A 146 12.25 -10.92 25.56
CA ALA A 146 11.71 -10.51 26.86
C ALA A 146 10.96 -9.18 26.73
N GLY A 147 9.94 -8.98 27.56
CA GLY A 147 9.25 -7.69 27.67
C GLY A 147 8.61 -7.21 26.37
N ILE A 148 7.95 -8.13 25.64
CA ILE A 148 7.35 -7.83 24.34
C ILE A 148 6.34 -6.69 24.48
N THR A 149 6.48 -5.70 23.61
CA THR A 149 5.52 -4.60 23.46
C THR A 149 5.07 -4.51 22.00
N HIS A 150 3.92 -3.90 21.76
CA HIS A 150 3.42 -3.58 20.43
C HIS A 150 2.96 -2.13 20.36
N GLY A 151 2.95 -1.52 19.18
CA GLY A 151 2.44 -0.16 19.03
C GLY A 151 2.00 0.14 17.60
N LEU A 152 1.15 1.16 17.47
CA LEU A 152 0.60 1.63 16.21
C LEU A 152 0.94 3.12 16.04
N GLY A 153 1.42 3.51 14.86
CA GLY A 153 1.76 4.89 14.54
C GLY A 153 1.15 5.34 13.23
N PHE A 154 0.48 6.48 13.23
CA PHE A 154 -0.12 7.15 12.06
C PHE A 154 0.74 8.35 11.65
N TYR A 155 1.02 8.51 10.37
CA TYR A 155 1.70 9.70 9.85
C TYR A 155 1.02 10.21 8.60
N SER A 156 0.49 11.43 8.68
CA SER A 156 -0.14 12.13 7.57
C SER A 156 0.83 13.11 6.90
N ASN A 157 0.82 13.17 5.56
CA ASN A 157 1.52 14.24 4.84
C ASN A 157 0.85 14.56 3.50
N GLY A 158 0.81 15.85 3.16
CA GLY A 158 0.38 16.33 1.85
C GLY A 158 1.49 16.27 0.81
N ARG A 159 1.09 16.22 -0.45
CA ARG A 159 1.98 16.23 -1.62
C ARG A 159 1.46 17.20 -2.67
N LEU A 160 2.35 18.09 -3.10
CA LEU A 160 2.17 18.83 -4.35
C LEU A 160 2.74 17.96 -5.46
N GLY A 161 1.88 17.42 -6.31
CA GLY A 161 2.27 16.57 -7.43
C GLY A 161 3.07 17.35 -8.49
N PRO A 162 3.83 16.64 -9.34
CA PRO A 162 4.55 17.29 -10.42
C PRO A 162 3.56 17.82 -11.46
N GLY A 163 3.46 19.14 -11.58
CA GLY A 163 2.76 19.80 -12.68
C GLY A 163 1.27 20.06 -12.43
N SER A 164 0.55 20.15 -13.54
CA SER A 164 -0.87 20.48 -13.63
C SER A 164 -1.47 19.75 -14.83
N ASP A 165 -2.79 19.67 -14.88
CA ASP A 165 -3.50 19.26 -16.08
C ASP A 165 -3.39 20.30 -17.22
N ASP A 166 -3.99 19.99 -18.38
CA ASP A 166 -4.01 20.85 -19.57
C ASP A 166 -4.79 22.16 -19.40
N GLN A 167 -5.42 22.36 -18.23
CA GLN A 167 -6.11 23.58 -17.82
C GLN A 167 -5.37 24.35 -16.70
N ASP A 168 -4.11 24.03 -16.45
CA ASP A 168 -3.27 24.62 -15.40
C ASP A 168 -3.80 24.36 -13.96
N THR A 169 -4.63 23.32 -13.75
CA THR A 169 -5.06 22.91 -12.39
C THR A 169 -4.09 21.89 -11.81
N GLY A 170 -3.58 22.16 -10.60
CA GLY A 170 -2.56 21.32 -9.96
C GLY A 170 -3.04 19.90 -9.67
N VAL A 171 -2.08 18.98 -9.53
CA VAL A 171 -2.30 17.61 -9.05
C VAL A 171 -1.82 17.53 -7.62
N TYR A 172 -2.65 17.04 -6.71
CA TYR A 172 -2.31 16.95 -5.29
C TYR A 172 -2.65 15.57 -4.75
N SER A 173 -1.95 15.13 -3.71
CA SER A 173 -2.33 13.96 -2.94
C SER A 173 -2.09 14.17 -1.45
N PHE A 174 -2.77 13.39 -0.61
CA PHE A 174 -2.43 13.25 0.79
C PHE A 174 -2.23 11.77 1.11
N ASN A 175 -1.38 11.52 2.10
CA ASN A 175 -0.97 10.19 2.50
C ASN A 175 -1.30 9.98 3.97
N GLU A 176 -1.69 8.76 4.32
CA GLU A 176 -1.77 8.27 5.70
C GLU A 176 -0.96 6.98 5.78
N VAL A 177 0.23 7.05 6.35
CA VAL A 177 1.09 5.89 6.59
C VAL A 177 0.80 5.35 7.97
N VAL A 178 0.58 4.03 8.09
CA VAL A 178 0.42 3.38 9.39
C VAL A 178 1.41 2.24 9.54
N ALA A 179 2.11 2.22 10.68
CA ALA A 179 3.01 1.14 11.06
C ALA A 179 2.51 0.47 12.35
N TYR A 180 2.35 -0.86 12.31
CA TYR A 180 2.16 -1.70 13.48
C TYR A 180 3.43 -2.48 13.76
N VAL A 181 3.99 -2.34 14.97
CA VAL A 181 5.33 -2.85 15.27
C VAL A 181 5.36 -3.56 16.62
N LEU A 182 6.03 -4.71 16.68
CA LEU A 182 6.40 -5.39 17.92
C LEU A 182 7.85 -5.11 18.29
N PHE A 183 8.10 -4.92 19.58
CA PHE A 183 9.42 -4.64 20.11
C PHE A 183 9.78 -5.53 21.31
N ASP A 184 11.07 -5.79 21.51
CA ASP A 184 11.60 -6.34 22.77
C ASP A 184 11.81 -5.26 23.85
N ASP A 185 12.29 -5.68 25.02
CA ASP A 185 12.61 -4.79 26.15
C ASP A 185 13.73 -3.78 25.87
N ALA A 186 14.60 -4.06 24.90
CA ALA A 186 15.64 -3.16 24.42
C ALA A 186 15.11 -2.18 23.34
N GLY A 187 13.87 -2.35 22.88
CA GLY A 187 13.27 -1.54 21.84
C GLY A 187 13.68 -1.94 20.42
N LYS A 188 14.17 -3.17 20.24
CA LYS A 188 14.43 -3.73 18.91
C LYS A 188 13.14 -4.24 18.30
N ILE A 189 12.99 -4.01 17.01
CA ILE A 189 11.88 -4.50 16.20
C ILE A 189 11.97 -6.02 16.15
N LEU A 190 10.91 -6.68 16.62
CA LEU A 190 10.75 -8.12 16.50
C LEU A 190 10.07 -8.48 15.19
N ASP A 191 9.05 -7.69 14.83
CA ASP A 191 8.27 -7.81 13.61
C ASP A 191 7.48 -6.52 13.37
N LEU A 192 7.05 -6.26 12.14
CA LEU A 192 6.29 -5.06 11.79
C LEU A 192 5.50 -5.24 10.49
N GLU A 193 4.35 -4.56 10.44
CA GLU A 193 3.54 -4.37 9.22
C GLU A 193 3.37 -2.87 8.98
N VAL A 194 3.65 -2.43 7.77
CA VAL A 194 3.48 -1.04 7.31
C VAL A 194 2.60 -1.04 6.08
N ASP A 195 1.63 -0.12 6.04
CA ASP A 195 0.84 0.14 4.85
C ASP A 195 0.52 1.63 4.77
N GLN A 196 0.03 2.05 3.61
CA GLN A 196 -0.21 3.44 3.32
C GLN A 196 -1.46 3.61 2.46
N LEU A 197 -2.33 4.52 2.90
CA LEU A 197 -3.35 5.11 2.04
C LEU A 197 -2.77 6.35 1.35
N GLU A 198 -2.94 6.46 0.03
CA GLU A 198 -2.68 7.71 -0.70
C GLU A 198 -3.92 8.04 -1.53
N VAL A 199 -4.42 9.26 -1.37
CA VAL A 199 -5.61 9.76 -2.06
C VAL A 199 -5.24 10.99 -2.86
N ALA A 200 -5.56 11.00 -4.15
CA ALA A 200 -5.19 12.05 -5.09
C ALA A 200 -6.39 12.85 -5.60
N THR A 201 -6.11 13.94 -6.30
CA THR A 201 -7.10 14.67 -7.08
C THR A 201 -7.57 13.86 -8.30
N PRO A 202 -8.79 14.07 -8.81
CA PRO A 202 -9.32 13.31 -9.96
C PRO A 202 -8.59 13.52 -11.30
N ASN A 203 -7.75 14.55 -11.42
CA ASN A 203 -6.88 14.78 -12.58
C ASN A 203 -5.50 14.09 -12.43
N TYR A 204 -5.36 13.18 -11.46
CA TYR A 204 -4.16 12.37 -11.31
C TYR A 204 -4.10 11.28 -12.39
N ASP A 205 -2.98 11.19 -13.08
CA ASP A 205 -2.69 10.16 -14.08
C ASP A 205 -2.31 8.83 -13.38
N GLY A 206 -3.31 7.97 -13.15
CA GLY A 206 -3.12 6.62 -12.61
C GLY A 206 -4.41 5.84 -12.39
N GLU A 207 -4.65 4.83 -13.24
CA GLU A 207 -5.86 3.98 -13.40
C GLU A 207 -6.41 3.28 -12.12
N SER A 208 -5.67 3.30 -11.01
CA SER A 208 -6.09 2.66 -9.75
C SER A 208 -5.88 3.55 -8.52
N MET A 209 -5.60 4.84 -8.73
CA MET A 209 -5.34 5.76 -7.64
C MET A 209 -6.64 6.09 -6.90
N PRO A 210 -6.74 5.88 -5.58
CA PRO A 210 -7.86 6.41 -4.81
C PRO A 210 -7.96 7.91 -5.05
N ASP A 211 -9.15 8.39 -5.38
CA ASP A 211 -9.40 9.81 -5.66
C ASP A 211 -10.37 10.43 -4.65
N PHE A 212 -10.31 11.75 -4.56
CA PHE A 212 -11.24 12.56 -3.80
C PHE A 212 -11.53 13.84 -4.56
N THR A 213 -12.81 14.13 -4.86
CA THR A 213 -13.14 15.38 -5.58
C THR A 213 -13.14 16.58 -4.64
N GLY A 214 -13.43 16.36 -3.36
CA GLY A 214 -13.61 17.38 -2.33
C GLY A 214 -14.79 17.03 -1.42
N PHE A 215 -15.24 17.96 -0.60
CA PHE A 215 -16.50 17.83 0.14
C PHE A 215 -17.70 18.19 -0.73
N PRO A 216 -18.91 17.69 -0.45
CA PRO A 216 -20.09 17.99 -1.25
C PRO A 216 -20.28 19.50 -1.49
N GLY A 217 -20.57 19.85 -2.75
CA GLY A 217 -20.59 21.22 -3.25
C GLY A 217 -19.27 21.73 -3.85
N GLN A 218 -18.17 21.00 -3.68
CA GLN A 218 -16.89 21.26 -4.35
C GLN A 218 -16.78 20.50 -5.67
N SER A 219 -15.82 20.89 -6.51
CA SER A 219 -15.59 20.27 -7.81
C SER A 219 -14.10 20.21 -8.14
N TYR A 220 -13.71 19.26 -8.99
CA TYR A 220 -12.34 19.15 -9.50
C TYR A 220 -12.33 18.68 -10.95
N ASN A 221 -11.29 19.05 -11.69
CA ASN A 221 -11.05 18.51 -13.03
C ASN A 221 -10.79 17.00 -12.94
N ALA A 222 -11.31 16.23 -13.88
CA ALA A 222 -11.11 14.78 -13.95
C ALA A 222 -10.53 14.38 -15.31
N ASP A 223 -9.55 13.49 -15.24
CA ASP A 223 -8.91 12.81 -16.36
C ASP A 223 -9.32 11.32 -16.25
N GLU A 224 -10.43 10.96 -16.91
CA GLU A 224 -11.09 9.66 -16.74
C GLU A 224 -10.38 8.55 -17.52
N ASP A 225 -9.63 8.90 -18.57
CA ASP A 225 -8.85 7.96 -19.38
C ASP A 225 -7.34 8.01 -19.12
N HIS A 226 -6.90 8.87 -18.21
CA HIS A 226 -5.51 9.03 -17.77
C HIS A 226 -4.58 9.35 -18.95
N ASP A 227 -5.04 10.21 -19.87
CA ASP A 227 -4.25 10.65 -21.03
C ASP A 227 -3.54 12.00 -20.81
N GLY A 228 -3.74 12.62 -19.64
CA GLY A 228 -3.21 13.92 -19.26
C GLY A 228 -4.07 15.11 -19.72
N THR A 229 -5.27 14.84 -20.26
CA THR A 229 -6.23 15.85 -20.72
C THR A 229 -7.49 15.80 -19.87
N VAL A 230 -8.01 16.96 -19.48
CA VAL A 230 -9.28 17.00 -18.73
C VAL A 230 -10.46 16.62 -19.62
N ASP A 231 -11.13 15.51 -19.26
CA ASP A 231 -12.35 15.04 -19.91
C ASP A 231 -13.59 15.82 -19.43
N THR A 232 -13.65 16.06 -18.13
CA THR A 232 -14.83 16.60 -17.45
C THR A 232 -14.46 17.30 -16.15
N VAL A 233 -15.46 17.90 -15.50
CA VAL A 233 -15.36 18.42 -14.13
C VAL A 233 -16.32 17.63 -13.28
N TRP A 234 -15.80 16.94 -12.27
CA TRP A 234 -16.62 16.23 -11.30
C TRP A 234 -17.11 17.21 -10.23
N GLU A 235 -18.39 17.09 -9.87
CA GLU A 235 -19.00 17.80 -8.74
C GLU A 235 -19.26 16.78 -7.63
N GLN A 236 -18.80 17.09 -6.42
CA GLN A 236 -19.03 16.23 -5.28
C GLN A 236 -20.46 16.40 -4.77
N THR A 237 -21.15 15.27 -4.64
CA THR A 237 -22.47 15.15 -3.99
C THR A 237 -22.34 14.34 -2.71
N ASP A 238 -23.35 14.37 -1.84
CA ASP A 238 -23.37 13.54 -0.63
C ASP A 238 -23.16 12.05 -0.95
N ASP A 239 -23.86 11.52 -1.97
CA ASP A 239 -23.77 10.11 -2.36
C ASP A 239 -22.39 9.76 -2.94
N SER A 240 -21.84 10.60 -3.84
CA SER A 240 -20.52 10.36 -4.41
C SER A 240 -19.40 10.52 -3.38
N PHE A 241 -19.59 11.39 -2.37
CA PHE A 241 -18.63 11.57 -1.27
C PHE A 241 -18.52 10.28 -0.44
N LEU A 242 -19.65 9.74 -0.01
CA LEU A 242 -19.67 8.48 0.74
C LEU A 242 -19.07 7.33 -0.08
N SER A 243 -19.44 7.24 -1.37
CA SER A 243 -18.92 6.22 -2.27
C SER A 243 -17.41 6.32 -2.52
N GLN A 244 -16.86 7.52 -2.72
CA GLN A 244 -15.43 7.69 -2.96
C GLN A 244 -14.62 7.28 -1.72
N VAL A 245 -15.01 7.78 -0.53
CA VAL A 245 -14.31 7.46 0.72
C VAL A 245 -14.37 5.96 1.03
N GLU A 246 -15.53 5.30 0.83
CA GLU A 246 -15.67 3.85 1.04
C GLU A 246 -14.82 3.03 0.04
N SER A 247 -14.56 3.57 -1.15
CA SER A 247 -13.77 2.90 -2.19
C SER A 247 -12.25 3.03 -2.01
N TRP A 248 -11.79 3.86 -1.08
CA TRP A 248 -10.36 4.07 -0.87
C TRP A 248 -9.64 2.79 -0.44
N GLN A 249 -8.56 2.50 -1.15
CA GLN A 249 -7.70 1.34 -0.93
C GLN A 249 -6.29 1.78 -0.56
N THR A 250 -5.70 1.06 0.39
CA THR A 250 -4.27 1.16 0.73
C THR A 250 -3.37 0.62 -0.39
N LYS A 251 -2.06 0.88 -0.32
CA LYS A 251 -1.08 0.40 -1.29
C LYS A 251 -0.98 -1.13 -1.29
N ARG A 252 -1.10 -1.81 -0.13
CA ARG A 252 -1.17 -3.29 -0.12
C ARG A 252 -2.50 -3.81 -0.69
N GLU A 253 -3.64 -3.18 -0.39
CA GLU A 253 -4.93 -3.61 -0.95
C GLU A 253 -5.00 -3.51 -2.49
N ARG A 254 -4.25 -2.58 -3.08
CA ARG A 254 -4.10 -2.45 -4.54
C ARG A 254 -3.23 -3.56 -5.15
N GLY A 255 -2.37 -4.20 -4.35
CA GLY A 255 -1.50 -5.30 -4.75
C GLY A 255 -0.72 -5.01 -6.04
N SER A 256 -0.75 -5.96 -6.98
CA SER A 256 0.00 -5.88 -8.24
C SER A 256 -0.44 -4.76 -9.20
N SER A 257 -1.53 -4.03 -8.91
CA SER A 257 -1.91 -2.84 -9.68
C SER A 257 -1.03 -1.63 -9.35
N TYR A 258 -0.40 -1.59 -8.17
CA TYR A 258 0.51 -0.51 -7.78
C TYR A 258 1.98 -0.96 -7.91
N LYS A 259 2.51 -0.77 -9.12
CA LYS A 259 3.87 -1.17 -9.51
C LYS A 259 4.88 -0.05 -9.26
N LEU A 260 6.04 -0.40 -8.70
CA LEU A 260 7.23 0.45 -8.64
C LEU A 260 8.18 0.11 -9.78
N ASN A 261 9.42 0.63 -9.78
CA ASN A 261 10.35 0.40 -10.88
C ASN A 261 10.85 -1.05 -10.97
N SER A 262 10.87 -1.77 -9.85
CA SER A 262 11.55 -3.06 -9.67
C SER A 262 10.66 -4.19 -9.13
N GLY A 263 9.52 -3.84 -8.52
CA GLY A 263 8.56 -4.77 -7.93
C GLY A 263 7.27 -4.05 -7.57
N THR A 264 6.36 -4.71 -6.86
CA THR A 264 5.19 -4.01 -6.29
C THR A 264 5.62 -3.21 -5.06
N TRP A 265 4.80 -2.26 -4.63
CA TRP A 265 5.04 -1.60 -3.34
C TRP A 265 5.01 -2.59 -2.18
N GLU A 266 4.12 -3.58 -2.24
CA GLU A 266 4.02 -4.66 -1.25
C GLU A 266 5.34 -5.43 -1.12
N ASP A 267 5.90 -5.93 -2.23
CA ASP A 267 7.14 -6.70 -2.24
C ASP A 267 8.32 -5.88 -1.68
N GLU A 268 8.42 -4.61 -2.06
CA GLU A 268 9.48 -3.74 -1.60
C GLU A 268 9.32 -3.37 -0.11
N MET A 269 8.09 -3.22 0.38
CA MET A 269 7.83 -2.94 1.80
C MET A 269 8.17 -4.16 2.63
N ASP A 270 7.77 -5.37 2.22
CA ASP A 270 8.11 -6.62 2.89
C ASP A 270 9.64 -6.80 3.02
N ALA A 271 10.40 -6.39 2.00
CA ALA A 271 11.86 -6.41 2.06
C ALA A 271 12.43 -5.45 3.13
N PHE A 272 11.85 -4.25 3.28
CA PHE A 272 12.23 -3.33 4.35
C PHE A 272 11.80 -3.81 5.73
N GLU A 273 10.60 -4.36 5.85
CA GLU A 273 10.10 -4.94 7.11
C GLU A 273 11.05 -6.03 7.61
N GLU A 274 11.42 -6.98 6.73
CA GLU A 274 12.40 -8.02 7.08
C GLU A 274 13.78 -7.44 7.40
N PHE A 275 14.24 -6.44 6.64
CA PHE A 275 15.53 -5.80 6.88
C PHE A 275 15.60 -5.07 8.24
N PHE A 276 14.50 -4.48 8.70
CA PHE A 276 14.45 -3.75 9.98
C PHE A 276 14.34 -4.66 11.21
N LYS A 277 14.00 -5.95 11.06
CA LYS A 277 13.97 -6.88 12.19
C LYS A 277 15.32 -6.96 12.89
N GLY A 278 15.29 -6.90 14.22
CA GLY A 278 16.46 -6.90 15.10
C GLY A 278 17.15 -5.54 15.29
N MET A 279 16.74 -4.51 14.54
CA MET A 279 17.18 -3.13 14.70
C MET A 279 16.31 -2.38 15.71
N THR A 280 16.89 -1.46 16.45
CA THR A 280 16.14 -0.42 17.19
C THR A 280 15.67 0.68 16.25
N VAL A 281 14.66 1.46 16.65
CA VAL A 281 14.20 2.64 15.89
C VAL A 281 15.34 3.65 15.63
N GLU A 282 16.25 3.82 16.59
CA GLU A 282 17.43 4.68 16.43
C GLU A 282 18.41 4.12 15.38
N GLU A 283 18.59 2.80 15.33
CA GLU A 283 19.41 2.14 14.31
C GLU A 283 18.77 2.24 12.92
N VAL A 284 17.44 2.13 12.81
CA VAL A 284 16.71 2.33 11.54
C VAL A 284 16.91 3.76 11.03
N GLN A 285 16.76 4.77 11.90
CA GLN A 285 17.02 6.17 11.54
C GLN A 285 18.49 6.39 11.14
N THR A 286 19.42 5.84 11.91
CA THR A 286 20.86 5.95 11.62
C THR A 286 21.21 5.30 10.28
N TRP A 287 20.57 4.18 9.96
CA TRP A 287 20.72 3.51 8.68
C TRP A 287 20.16 4.38 7.55
N TYR A 288 18.94 4.90 7.68
CA TYR A 288 18.34 5.79 6.68
C TYR A 288 19.21 7.02 6.39
N ASP A 289 19.63 7.74 7.43
CA ASP A 289 20.44 8.97 7.30
C ASP A 289 21.75 8.73 6.53
N LYS A 290 22.28 7.51 6.62
CA LYS A 290 23.55 7.14 6.01
C LYS A 290 23.40 6.55 4.61
N TYR A 291 22.36 5.76 4.38
CA TYR A 291 22.24 4.88 3.22
C TYR A 291 21.13 5.27 2.25
N CYS A 292 20.33 6.29 2.56
CA CYS A 292 19.32 6.84 1.67
C CYS A 292 19.71 8.22 1.13
N SER A 293 19.13 8.57 -0.03
CA SER A 293 19.26 9.88 -0.65
C SER A 293 18.67 10.97 0.24
N ASP A 294 19.41 12.06 0.42
CA ASP A 294 18.89 13.24 1.13
C ASP A 294 17.88 14.04 0.27
N VAL A 295 17.74 13.69 -1.02
CA VAL A 295 16.86 14.37 -1.97
C VAL A 295 15.49 13.69 -2.07
N ASN A 296 15.47 12.36 -2.10
CA ASN A 296 14.24 11.59 -2.34
C ASN A 296 13.99 10.46 -1.35
N GLY A 297 14.86 10.25 -0.35
CA GLY A 297 14.68 9.24 0.70
C GLY A 297 14.78 7.77 0.24
N ARG A 298 15.14 7.51 -1.02
CA ARG A 298 15.35 6.16 -1.54
C ARG A 298 16.73 5.62 -1.16
N PRO A 299 16.91 4.31 -1.01
CA PRO A 299 18.24 3.78 -0.73
C PRO A 299 19.22 4.04 -1.89
N LEU A 300 20.49 4.19 -1.53
CA LEU A 300 21.56 4.51 -2.47
C LEU A 300 22.02 3.25 -3.20
N PHE A 301 21.83 3.25 -4.52
CA PHE A 301 22.44 2.26 -5.41
C PHE A 301 23.36 3.00 -6.37
N GLY A 302 24.52 2.42 -6.70
CA GLY A 302 25.58 3.03 -7.51
C GLY A 302 25.21 3.36 -8.97
N THR A 303 23.93 3.55 -9.25
CA THR A 303 23.30 3.90 -10.53
C THR A 303 22.61 5.28 -10.51
N SER A 304 22.60 5.99 -9.37
CA SER A 304 22.04 7.36 -9.31
C SER A 304 22.81 8.31 -10.22
N GLU A 305 22.08 9.22 -10.89
CA GLU A 305 22.66 10.32 -11.68
C GLU A 305 22.81 11.61 -10.86
N ASN A 306 22.31 11.64 -9.62
CA ASN A 306 22.42 12.79 -8.73
C ASN A 306 23.83 12.87 -8.11
N GLU A 307 24.50 14.02 -8.25
CA GLU A 307 25.88 14.21 -7.79
C GLU A 307 26.05 14.04 -6.27
N GLU A 308 25.04 14.40 -5.47
CA GLU A 308 25.07 14.26 -4.01
C GLU A 308 24.92 12.80 -3.59
N ASP A 309 23.99 12.07 -4.21
CA ASP A 309 23.82 10.62 -4.01
C ASP A 309 25.09 9.85 -4.39
N ILE A 310 25.69 10.18 -5.55
CA ILE A 310 26.95 9.56 -6.00
C ILE A 310 28.05 9.79 -4.97
N ALA A 311 28.20 11.01 -4.47
CA ALA A 311 29.21 11.34 -3.47
C ALA A 311 28.98 10.61 -2.14
N LYS A 312 27.71 10.50 -1.71
CA LYS A 312 27.31 9.78 -0.49
C LYS A 312 27.59 8.28 -0.63
N TYR A 313 27.24 7.67 -1.77
CA TYR A 313 27.50 6.26 -2.06
C TYR A 313 29.00 5.95 -2.20
N ASP A 314 29.77 6.79 -2.89
CA ASP A 314 31.23 6.62 -3.07
C ASP A 314 32.01 6.70 -1.75
N ALA A 315 31.45 7.40 -0.75
CA ALA A 315 32.04 7.49 0.59
C ALA A 315 31.87 6.21 1.42
N LEU A 316 30.99 5.29 1.02
CA LEU A 316 30.78 4.02 1.69
C LEU A 316 31.95 3.05 1.45
N THR A 317 32.26 2.26 2.45
CA THR A 317 33.18 1.12 2.32
C THR A 317 32.55 0.00 1.50
N GLU A 318 33.38 -0.90 0.96
CA GLU A 318 32.88 -2.02 0.16
C GLU A 318 31.99 -2.98 0.99
N ASP A 319 32.29 -3.17 2.28
CA ASP A 319 31.44 -3.98 3.17
C ASP A 319 30.07 -3.32 3.41
N GLU A 320 30.03 -1.99 3.47
CA GLU A 320 28.79 -1.22 3.62
C GLU A 320 27.96 -1.25 2.33
N LYS A 321 28.59 -1.15 1.16
CA LYS A 321 27.89 -1.30 -0.13
C LYS A 321 27.30 -2.71 -0.25
N ALA A 322 28.04 -3.74 0.12
CA ALA A 322 27.54 -5.11 0.12
C ALA A 322 26.35 -5.32 1.09
N SER A 323 26.27 -4.57 2.19
CA SER A 323 25.11 -4.63 3.09
C SER A 323 23.84 -4.03 2.49
N LEU A 324 23.95 -3.18 1.47
CA LEU A 324 22.80 -2.64 0.72
C LEU A 324 22.25 -3.63 -0.31
N ASP A 325 22.99 -4.70 -0.63
CA ASP A 325 22.53 -5.72 -1.57
C ASP A 325 21.20 -6.35 -1.13
N ALA A 326 20.99 -6.48 0.20
CA ALA A 326 19.77 -7.03 0.80
C ALA A 326 18.49 -6.27 0.41
N ILE A 327 18.61 -4.98 0.09
CA ILE A 327 17.50 -4.13 -0.33
C ILE A 327 17.75 -3.48 -1.71
N SER A 328 18.70 -4.02 -2.48
CA SER A 328 19.17 -3.43 -3.74
C SER A 328 18.12 -3.31 -4.84
N GLY A 329 17.02 -4.07 -4.70
CA GLY A 329 15.85 -4.00 -5.56
C GLY A 329 14.75 -3.07 -5.04
N ALA A 330 14.90 -2.44 -3.87
CA ALA A 330 13.88 -1.56 -3.31
C ALA A 330 14.08 -0.13 -3.84
N THR A 331 13.09 0.40 -4.55
CA THR A 331 13.09 1.73 -5.16
C THR A 331 12.14 2.71 -4.47
N MET A 332 11.32 2.24 -3.52
CA MET A 332 10.50 3.13 -2.70
C MET A 332 11.32 4.02 -1.78
N SER A 333 10.76 5.19 -1.49
CA SER A 333 11.28 6.06 -0.44
C SER A 333 10.73 5.65 0.91
N LEU A 334 11.56 5.75 1.95
CA LEU A 334 11.11 5.58 3.33
C LEU A 334 10.61 6.88 3.96
N ASN A 335 10.94 8.02 3.36
CA ASN A 335 10.53 9.34 3.81
C ASN A 335 10.68 10.37 2.68
N ASP A 336 9.57 10.67 2.02
CA ASP A 336 9.44 11.77 1.07
C ASP A 336 7.98 12.29 1.02
N ALA A 337 7.66 13.10 0.01
CA ALA A 337 6.30 13.62 -0.15
C ALA A 337 5.26 12.52 -0.46
N HIS A 338 5.67 11.31 -0.85
CA HIS A 338 4.78 10.16 -1.00
C HIS A 338 4.54 9.42 0.32
N GLY A 339 5.16 9.78 1.45
CA GLY A 339 4.91 9.10 2.72
C GLY A 339 6.10 9.16 3.66
N ASN A 340 5.82 9.12 4.97
CA ASN A 340 6.85 9.06 6.01
C ASN A 340 6.73 7.78 6.86
N ILE A 341 7.32 6.70 6.35
CA ILE A 341 7.35 5.37 6.99
C ILE A 341 8.14 5.41 8.30
N LEU A 342 9.26 6.13 8.32
CA LEU A 342 10.08 6.29 9.52
C LEU A 342 9.31 6.97 10.66
N GLY A 343 8.56 8.03 10.33
CA GLY A 343 7.73 8.75 11.28
C GLY A 343 6.64 7.87 11.87
N ALA A 344 6.00 7.02 11.07
CA ALA A 344 5.03 6.04 11.54
C ALA A 344 5.66 5.00 12.49
N ILE A 345 6.85 4.47 12.16
CA ILE A 345 7.59 3.53 13.03
C ILE A 345 7.98 4.20 14.37
N VAL A 346 8.43 5.46 14.34
CA VAL A 346 8.76 6.22 15.56
C VAL A 346 7.51 6.39 16.43
N LYS A 347 6.38 6.80 15.84
CA LYS A 347 5.12 6.93 16.59
C LYS A 347 4.64 5.59 17.14
N ALA A 348 4.78 4.49 16.40
CA ALA A 348 4.47 3.16 16.90
C ALA A 348 5.30 2.80 18.13
N TYR A 349 6.60 3.13 18.12
CA TYR A 349 7.47 2.97 19.28
C TYR A 349 7.03 3.82 20.46
N GLU A 350 6.71 5.10 20.26
CA GLU A 350 6.26 6.01 21.32
C GLU A 350 4.94 5.56 21.96
N ASN A 351 4.05 4.97 21.16
CA ASN A 351 2.72 4.51 21.57
C ASN A 351 2.70 3.09 22.16
N ARG A 352 3.86 2.45 22.33
CA ARG A 352 3.93 1.02 22.64
C ARG A 352 3.29 0.62 23.97
N ARG A 353 2.68 -0.57 23.99
CA ARG A 353 1.98 -1.19 25.11
C ARG A 353 2.47 -2.62 25.33
N PRO A 354 2.36 -3.18 26.55
CA PRO A 354 2.79 -4.55 26.81
C PRO A 354 1.91 -5.57 26.09
N VAL A 355 2.53 -6.62 25.55
CA VAL A 355 1.85 -7.82 25.05
C VAL A 355 1.98 -8.92 26.11
N ASN A 356 0.86 -9.48 26.55
CA ASN A 356 0.81 -10.53 27.57
C ASN A 356 0.49 -11.89 26.94
N ALA A 357 1.41 -12.42 26.14
CA ALA A 357 1.27 -13.74 25.53
C ALA A 357 2.59 -14.52 25.58
N ASP A 358 2.49 -15.84 25.74
CA ASP A 358 3.66 -16.73 25.75
C ASP A 358 4.27 -16.89 24.36
N LYS A 359 3.43 -16.81 23.32
CA LYS A 359 3.83 -16.93 21.92
C LYS A 359 2.95 -16.07 21.03
N ILE A 360 3.58 -15.47 20.03
CA ILE A 360 2.96 -14.73 18.95
C ILE A 360 3.26 -15.51 17.68
N ALA A 361 2.20 -15.94 16.99
CA ALA A 361 2.27 -16.77 15.79
C ALA A 361 1.90 -16.01 14.52
N LYS A 362 1.16 -14.90 14.64
CA LYS A 362 0.83 -14.03 13.51
C LYS A 362 0.76 -12.56 13.92
N ILE A 363 0.98 -11.67 12.98
CA ILE A 363 0.73 -10.23 13.12
C ILE A 363 -0.03 -9.74 11.89
N GLY A 364 -0.88 -8.72 12.05
CA GLY A 364 -1.60 -8.16 10.91
C GLY A 364 -2.02 -6.72 11.15
N LEU A 365 -2.19 -5.99 10.06
CA LEU A 365 -2.57 -4.58 10.02
C LEU A 365 -3.72 -4.40 9.04
N GLY A 366 -4.89 -4.03 9.55
CA GLY A 366 -6.10 -3.83 8.74
C GLY A 366 -6.56 -2.38 8.71
N PHE A 367 -7.15 -1.97 7.58
CA PHE A 367 -7.61 -0.60 7.33
C PHE A 367 -9.06 -0.54 6.87
N THR A 368 -9.78 0.49 7.32
CA THR A 368 -11.08 0.85 6.74
C THR A 368 -11.21 2.35 6.61
N ASN A 369 -12.03 2.79 5.66
CA ASN A 369 -12.32 4.18 5.40
C ASN A 369 -13.83 4.40 5.47
N THR A 370 -14.28 5.48 6.12
CA THR A 370 -15.70 5.79 6.26
C THR A 370 -15.96 7.28 6.10
N GLY A 371 -16.83 7.62 5.15
CA GLY A 371 -17.36 8.97 4.97
C GLY A 371 -18.56 9.19 5.89
N ARG A 372 -18.76 10.43 6.33
CA ARG A 372 -19.83 10.83 7.24
C ARG A 372 -20.46 12.14 6.80
N LEU A 373 -21.79 12.10 6.66
CA LEU A 373 -22.63 13.30 6.61
C LEU A 373 -22.94 13.70 8.06
N GLY A 374 -22.43 14.83 8.51
CA GLY A 374 -22.63 15.34 9.86
C GLY A 374 -24.08 15.78 10.10
N PRO A 375 -24.50 15.92 11.37
CA PRO A 375 -25.84 16.37 11.69
C PRO A 375 -25.97 17.87 11.37
N GLY A 376 -26.63 18.18 10.25
CA GLY A 376 -27.05 19.54 9.91
C GLY A 376 -26.09 20.30 9.01
N SER A 377 -26.19 21.62 9.09
CA SER A 377 -25.45 22.61 8.31
C SER A 377 -25.11 23.80 9.19
N ASP A 378 -24.17 24.62 8.74
CA ASP A 378 -23.93 25.94 9.34
C ASP A 378 -25.10 26.92 9.08
N ASP A 379 -24.97 28.15 9.59
CA ASP A 379 -25.98 29.21 9.45
C ASP A 379 -26.16 29.74 8.01
N GLN A 380 -25.38 29.21 7.05
CA GLN A 380 -25.47 29.48 5.61
C GLN A 380 -25.97 28.27 4.80
N ASP A 381 -26.50 27.24 5.48
CA ASP A 381 -26.98 25.99 4.88
C ASP A 381 -25.86 25.14 4.22
N THR A 382 -24.58 25.36 4.56
CA THR A 382 -23.47 24.49 4.12
C THR A 382 -23.34 23.29 5.05
N GLY A 383 -23.31 22.07 4.51
CA GLY A 383 -23.23 20.84 5.30
C GLY A 383 -21.94 20.71 6.12
N VAL A 384 -21.97 19.85 7.13
CA VAL A 384 -20.78 19.43 7.89
C VAL A 384 -20.44 18.01 7.47
N TYR A 385 -19.19 17.75 7.09
CA TYR A 385 -18.76 16.44 6.62
C TYR A 385 -17.49 15.99 7.34
N SER A 386 -17.30 14.68 7.46
CA SER A 386 -16.01 14.13 7.87
C SER A 386 -15.72 12.83 7.14
N PHE A 387 -14.45 12.48 7.03
CA PHE A 387 -14.02 11.14 6.67
C PHE A 387 -13.08 10.60 7.75
N ASN A 388 -13.00 9.29 7.82
CA ASN A 388 -12.18 8.60 8.80
C ASN A 388 -11.31 7.56 8.09
N THR A 389 -10.06 7.43 8.50
CA THR A 389 -9.18 6.28 8.22
C THR A 389 -8.91 5.56 9.54
N GLN A 390 -9.39 4.31 9.66
CA GLN A 390 -9.23 3.48 10.85
C GLN A 390 -8.14 2.45 10.56
N ALA A 391 -7.30 2.15 11.55
CA ALA A 391 -6.38 1.04 11.48
C ALA A 391 -6.39 0.21 12.76
N ALA A 392 -6.23 -1.10 12.59
CA ALA A 392 -6.08 -2.07 13.67
C ALA A 392 -4.82 -2.90 13.45
N GLY A 393 -3.85 -2.76 14.34
CA GLY A 393 -2.71 -3.65 14.45
C GLY A 393 -2.98 -4.75 15.47
N VAL A 394 -2.86 -6.01 15.06
CA VAL A 394 -3.23 -7.16 15.90
C VAL A 394 -2.13 -8.20 15.87
N CYS A 395 -1.76 -8.74 17.03
CA CYS A 395 -0.91 -9.93 17.11
C CYS A 395 -1.70 -11.10 17.70
N TYR A 396 -1.47 -12.30 17.17
CA TYR A 396 -2.25 -13.50 17.47
C TYR A 396 -1.38 -14.62 18.03
N ASP A 397 -1.95 -15.46 18.89
CA ASP A 397 -1.32 -16.67 19.41
C ASP A 397 -1.41 -17.86 18.41
N GLU A 398 -0.88 -19.02 18.80
CA GLU A 398 -0.91 -20.25 17.98
C GLU A 398 -2.32 -20.78 17.70
N GLU A 399 -3.32 -20.41 18.50
CA GLU A 399 -4.72 -20.79 18.30
C GLU A 399 -5.47 -19.77 17.41
N GLY A 400 -4.80 -18.70 16.96
CA GLY A 400 -5.41 -17.61 16.20
C GLY A 400 -6.22 -16.65 17.06
N LYS A 401 -6.02 -16.65 18.39
CA LYS A 401 -6.66 -15.69 19.29
C LYS A 401 -5.83 -14.42 19.40
N ILE A 402 -6.50 -13.31 19.60
CA ILE A 402 -5.89 -12.00 19.81
C ILE A 402 -5.04 -12.04 21.08
N ALA A 403 -3.73 -11.95 20.92
CA ALA A 403 -2.78 -11.78 22.02
C ALA A 403 -2.76 -10.33 22.49
N ALA A 404 -2.79 -9.38 21.56
CA ALA A 404 -2.98 -7.97 21.80
C ALA A 404 -3.47 -7.27 20.52
N ILE A 405 -4.16 -6.15 20.70
CA ILE A 405 -4.73 -5.33 19.64
C ILE A 405 -4.51 -3.85 19.96
N TYR A 406 -4.14 -3.08 18.94
CA TYR A 406 -4.05 -1.63 19.02
C TYR A 406 -4.85 -1.05 17.85
N THR A 407 -5.82 -0.21 18.16
CA THR A 407 -6.69 0.47 17.20
C THR A 407 -6.58 1.98 17.33
N ASP A 408 -6.67 2.70 16.23
CA ASP A 408 -6.80 4.15 16.21
C ASP A 408 -7.54 4.64 14.97
N VAL A 409 -7.99 5.88 15.00
CA VAL A 409 -8.77 6.51 13.93
C VAL A 409 -8.25 7.92 13.67
N MET A 410 -7.81 8.17 12.44
CA MET A 410 -7.68 9.52 11.91
C MET A 410 -9.07 9.97 11.44
N GLU A 411 -9.62 11.03 12.04
CA GLU A 411 -10.90 11.63 11.61
C GLU A 411 -10.62 13.08 11.22
N VAL A 412 -11.06 13.46 10.04
CA VAL A 412 -10.86 14.80 9.46
C VAL A 412 -12.20 15.35 9.03
N SER A 413 -12.52 16.58 9.42
CA SER A 413 -13.79 17.23 9.10
C SER A 413 -13.64 18.49 8.25
N THR A 414 -14.78 18.98 7.78
CA THR A 414 -14.89 20.33 7.23
C THR A 414 -14.63 21.41 8.30
N PRO A 415 -14.15 22.61 7.91
CA PRO A 415 -13.82 23.67 8.87
C PRO A 415 -15.01 24.28 9.63
N ASN A 416 -16.24 24.08 9.17
CA ASN A 416 -17.47 24.47 9.88
C ASN A 416 -17.92 23.44 10.93
N TYR A 417 -17.08 22.45 11.24
CA TYR A 417 -17.35 21.51 12.33
C TYR A 417 -17.17 22.19 13.69
N ASP A 418 -18.21 22.11 14.51
CA ASP A 418 -18.25 22.61 15.90
C ASP A 418 -17.45 21.66 16.84
N GLY A 419 -16.13 21.84 16.90
CA GLY A 419 -15.24 21.08 17.78
C GLY A 419 -13.79 21.60 17.85
N GLU A 420 -13.45 22.16 19.02
CA GLU A 420 -12.18 22.87 19.37
C GLU A 420 -10.86 22.10 19.16
N SER A 421 -10.90 20.85 18.71
CA SER A 421 -9.70 20.05 18.43
C SER A 421 -9.89 19.07 17.28
N MET A 422 -10.82 19.37 16.37
CA MET A 422 -11.10 18.52 15.23
C MET A 422 -10.09 18.82 14.11
N PRO A 423 -9.34 17.83 13.60
CA PRO A 423 -8.52 18.04 12.42
C PRO A 423 -9.42 18.46 11.26
N ASN A 424 -9.09 19.59 10.63
CA ASN A 424 -9.88 20.14 9.55
C ASN A 424 -9.15 20.03 8.22
N PHE A 425 -9.93 19.87 7.16
CA PHE A 425 -9.48 19.93 5.77
C PHE A 425 -10.44 20.80 4.98
N THR A 426 -9.93 21.83 4.30
CA THR A 426 -10.79 22.73 3.51
C THR A 426 -11.11 22.14 2.14
N GLY A 427 -10.23 21.28 1.62
CA GLY A 427 -10.26 20.72 0.28
C GLY A 427 -8.86 20.76 -0.35
N PHE A 428 -8.78 20.59 -1.67
CA PHE A 428 -7.52 20.77 -2.40
C PHE A 428 -7.27 22.26 -2.70
N PRO A 429 -6.01 22.68 -2.96
CA PRO A 429 -5.71 24.05 -3.35
C PRO A 429 -6.62 24.58 -4.46
N GLY A 430 -7.23 25.74 -4.24
CA GLY A 430 -8.27 26.32 -5.10
C GLY A 430 -9.71 26.07 -4.62
N HIS A 431 -9.92 25.17 -3.67
CA HIS A 431 -11.20 25.03 -2.97
C HIS A 431 -11.35 26.05 -1.84
N SER A 432 -12.59 26.20 -1.38
CA SER A 432 -12.90 26.91 -0.15
C SER A 432 -14.02 26.24 0.65
N TYR A 433 -14.10 26.60 1.92
CA TYR A 433 -15.13 26.12 2.83
C TYR A 433 -15.45 27.17 3.90
N ASN A 434 -16.69 27.15 4.40
CA ASN A 434 -17.07 27.93 5.56
C ASN A 434 -16.32 27.44 6.81
N ALA A 435 -15.97 28.35 7.70
CA ALA A 435 -15.34 28.05 8.98
C ALA A 435 -16.10 28.68 10.14
N ASP A 436 -16.20 27.89 11.20
CA ASP A 436 -16.73 28.28 12.52
C ASP A 436 -15.53 28.20 13.48
N GLU A 437 -14.77 29.29 13.55
CA GLU A 437 -13.48 29.34 14.27
C GLU A 437 -13.68 29.43 15.78
N ASP A 438 -14.80 29.99 16.23
CA ASP A 438 -15.15 30.11 17.65
C ASP A 438 -16.13 29.06 18.17
N HIS A 439 -16.59 28.16 17.29
CA HIS A 439 -17.45 27.01 17.59
C HIS A 439 -18.78 27.45 18.20
N ASP A 440 -19.38 28.52 17.65
CA ASP A 440 -20.67 29.05 18.08
C ASP A 440 -21.84 28.68 17.15
N GLY A 441 -21.55 27.95 16.07
CA GLY A 441 -22.49 27.53 15.04
C GLY A 441 -22.75 28.58 13.95
N THR A 442 -21.98 29.67 13.94
CA THR A 442 -22.07 30.76 12.97
C THR A 442 -20.80 30.79 12.11
N VAL A 443 -20.94 31.05 10.82
CA VAL A 443 -19.77 31.19 9.94
C VAL A 443 -19.01 32.50 10.24
N ASP A 444 -17.77 32.36 10.70
CA ASP A 444 -16.83 33.47 10.95
C ASP A 444 -16.11 33.91 9.68
N ALA A 445 -15.75 32.93 8.83
CA ALA A 445 -14.91 33.12 7.66
C ALA A 445 -15.21 32.10 6.56
N VAL A 446 -14.73 32.41 5.35
CA VAL A 446 -14.60 31.44 4.26
C VAL A 446 -13.11 31.22 4.08
N LEU A 447 -12.64 30.01 4.36
CA LEU A 447 -11.25 29.61 4.21
C LEU A 447 -11.01 29.21 2.75
N GLU A 448 -10.00 29.82 2.13
CA GLU A 448 -9.50 29.42 0.82
C GLU A 448 -8.28 28.52 1.01
N GLN A 449 -8.27 27.38 0.34
CA GLN A 449 -7.16 26.44 0.39
C GLN A 449 -6.05 26.90 -0.56
N THR A 450 -4.86 27.14 -0.02
CA THR A 450 -3.63 27.36 -0.78
C THR A 450 -2.74 26.12 -0.67
N GLU A 451 -1.71 26.01 -1.50
CA GLU A 451 -0.70 24.95 -1.39
C GLU A 451 -0.05 24.92 0.01
N ASP A 452 0.31 26.09 0.56
CA ASP A 452 0.89 26.20 1.89
C ASP A 452 -0.08 25.74 2.99
N THR A 453 -1.33 26.19 2.95
CA THR A 453 -2.31 25.79 3.96
C THR A 453 -2.68 24.31 3.82
N PHE A 454 -2.65 23.75 2.61
CA PHE A 454 -2.93 22.35 2.33
C PHE A 454 -1.91 21.45 3.02
N LEU A 455 -0.61 21.72 2.79
CA LEU A 455 0.46 20.97 3.44
C LEU A 455 0.40 21.10 4.97
N SER A 456 0.17 22.33 5.47
CA SER A 456 0.14 22.57 6.92
C SER A 456 -1.07 21.95 7.64
N GLN A 457 -2.24 21.89 6.99
CA GLN A 457 -3.42 21.25 7.58
C GLN A 457 -3.20 19.76 7.75
N ILE A 458 -2.69 19.09 6.71
CA ILE A 458 -2.45 17.64 6.74
C ILE A 458 -1.33 17.28 7.72
N GLU A 459 -0.24 18.05 7.77
CA GLU A 459 0.83 17.83 8.76
C GLU A 459 0.32 18.00 10.21
N GLY A 460 -0.73 18.81 10.40
CA GLY A 460 -1.38 19.03 11.69
C GLY A 460 -2.47 18.02 12.06
N TRP A 461 -2.76 17.03 11.22
CA TRP A 461 -3.77 16.01 11.51
C TRP A 461 -3.36 15.13 12.71
N GLN A 462 -4.37 14.73 13.48
CA GLN A 462 -4.19 13.98 14.72
C GLN A 462 -5.23 12.88 14.86
N THR A 463 -4.80 11.69 15.26
CA THR A 463 -5.71 10.58 15.55
C THR A 463 -6.60 10.85 16.77
N LYS A 464 -7.65 10.05 16.96
CA LYS A 464 -8.50 10.07 18.17
C LYS A 464 -7.68 9.86 19.45
N ARG A 465 -6.62 9.04 19.44
CA ARG A 465 -5.74 8.92 20.61
C ARG A 465 -4.81 10.11 20.79
N GLU A 466 -4.23 10.66 19.72
CA GLU A 466 -3.32 11.82 19.79
C GLU A 466 -4.01 13.08 20.35
N ARG A 467 -5.30 13.24 20.08
CA ARG A 467 -6.13 14.31 20.67
C ARG A 467 -6.31 14.17 22.19
N GLY A 468 -6.19 12.95 22.71
CA GLY A 468 -6.24 12.66 24.15
C GLY A 468 -7.50 13.21 24.82
N SER A 469 -7.31 14.01 25.88
CA SER A 469 -8.42 14.50 26.71
C SER A 469 -9.31 15.56 26.08
N SER A 470 -8.96 16.11 24.90
CA SER A 470 -9.82 17.04 24.18
C SER A 470 -10.99 16.31 23.51
N TYR A 471 -10.79 15.05 23.09
CA TYR A 471 -11.83 14.21 22.50
C TYR A 471 -12.55 13.38 23.58
N LYS A 472 -13.62 13.96 24.12
CA LYS A 472 -14.43 13.36 25.20
C LYS A 472 -15.66 12.65 24.67
N LEU A 473 -15.93 11.50 25.25
CA LEU A 473 -17.15 10.74 25.10
C LEU A 473 -17.98 10.82 26.39
N ASN A 474 -19.16 10.22 26.39
CA ASN A 474 -20.07 10.26 27.53
C ASN A 474 -19.49 9.59 28.79
N SER A 475 -18.64 8.57 28.62
CA SER A 475 -18.06 7.76 29.71
C SER A 475 -16.60 8.07 30.04
N GLY A 476 -15.92 8.90 29.24
CA GLY A 476 -14.48 9.16 29.39
C GLY A 476 -13.88 9.83 28.16
N THR A 477 -12.65 9.47 27.82
CA THR A 477 -12.05 9.80 26.52
C THR A 477 -12.23 8.65 25.53
N TRP A 478 -12.04 8.91 24.23
CA TRP A 478 -12.02 7.82 23.25
C TRP A 478 -10.96 6.76 23.58
N THR A 479 -9.79 7.20 24.06
CA THR A 479 -8.71 6.28 24.49
C THR A 479 -9.16 5.36 25.62
N ASP A 480 -9.85 5.89 26.63
CA ASP A 480 -10.30 5.10 27.79
C ASP A 480 -11.29 4.01 27.36
N GLU A 481 -12.27 4.37 26.53
CA GLU A 481 -13.28 3.44 26.04
C GLU A 481 -12.69 2.39 25.08
N MET A 482 -11.74 2.78 24.22
CA MET A 482 -11.13 1.83 23.28
C MET A 482 -10.22 0.84 23.99
N ASN A 483 -9.51 1.27 25.04
CA ASN A 483 -8.69 0.36 25.85
C ASN A 483 -9.55 -0.74 26.51
N ILE A 484 -10.79 -0.43 26.91
CA ILE A 484 -11.73 -1.42 27.46
C ILE A 484 -12.05 -2.50 26.41
N PHE A 485 -12.32 -2.11 25.16
CA PHE A 485 -12.57 -3.08 24.09
C PHE A 485 -11.32 -3.90 23.76
N GLU A 486 -10.15 -3.26 23.64
CA GLU A 486 -8.89 -3.94 23.34
C GLU A 486 -8.53 -4.99 24.42
N GLU A 487 -8.73 -4.64 25.70
CA GLU A 487 -8.54 -5.57 26.82
C GLU A 487 -9.59 -6.70 26.81
N PHE A 488 -10.83 -6.40 26.46
CA PHE A 488 -11.93 -7.37 26.40
C PHE A 488 -11.74 -8.38 25.26
N PHE A 489 -11.21 -7.95 24.10
CA PHE A 489 -10.99 -8.81 22.94
C PHE A 489 -9.76 -9.72 23.06
N ALA A 490 -8.85 -9.43 23.98
CA ALA A 490 -7.71 -10.30 24.24
C ALA A 490 -8.18 -11.72 24.65
N GLY A 491 -7.66 -12.73 23.97
CA GLY A 491 -8.04 -14.14 24.13
C GLY A 491 -9.24 -14.60 23.29
N MET A 492 -9.87 -13.70 22.54
CA MET A 492 -10.91 -14.03 21.55
C MET A 492 -10.29 -14.22 20.16
N THR A 493 -10.90 -15.02 19.29
CA THR A 493 -10.62 -14.97 17.85
C THR A 493 -11.32 -13.78 17.21
N THR A 494 -10.87 -13.36 16.03
CA THR A 494 -11.55 -12.31 15.26
C THR A 494 -13.00 -12.67 14.95
N GLU A 495 -13.29 -13.96 14.67
CA GLU A 495 -14.65 -14.45 14.47
C GLU A 495 -15.51 -14.31 15.74
N GLU A 496 -14.94 -14.56 16.92
CA GLU A 496 -15.62 -14.37 18.20
C GLU A 496 -15.91 -12.89 18.48
N VAL A 497 -15.01 -11.97 18.08
CA VAL A 497 -15.23 -10.51 18.20
C VAL A 497 -16.38 -10.07 17.29
N SER A 498 -16.41 -10.51 16.03
CA SER A 498 -17.51 -10.21 15.10
C SER A 498 -18.84 -10.80 15.58
N ALA A 499 -18.82 -12.03 16.12
CA ALA A 499 -20.01 -12.64 16.72
C ALA A 499 -20.50 -11.86 17.94
N TRP A 500 -19.58 -11.45 18.82
CA TRP A 500 -19.90 -10.62 19.97
C TRP A 500 -20.54 -9.30 19.54
N PHE A 501 -19.99 -8.60 18.55
CA PHE A 501 -20.60 -7.37 18.04
C PHE A 501 -22.03 -7.62 17.51
N ALA A 502 -22.21 -8.67 16.71
CA ALA A 502 -23.51 -9.02 16.15
C ALA A 502 -24.56 -9.35 17.21
N ASP A 503 -24.17 -10.02 18.31
CA ASP A 503 -25.10 -10.45 19.35
C ASP A 503 -25.39 -9.35 20.40
N TYR A 504 -24.39 -8.52 20.72
CA TYR A 504 -24.42 -7.64 21.89
C TYR A 504 -24.41 -6.13 21.59
N CYS A 505 -24.34 -5.73 20.31
CA CYS A 505 -24.46 -4.33 19.89
C CYS A 505 -25.80 -4.04 19.19
N SER A 506 -26.19 -2.77 19.21
CA SER A 506 -27.37 -2.26 18.49
C SER A 506 -27.19 -2.44 16.98
N ASP A 507 -28.21 -3.00 16.32
CA ASP A 507 -28.24 -3.10 14.86
C ASP A 507 -28.49 -1.73 14.19
N VAL A 508 -28.83 -0.70 14.98
CA VAL A 508 -29.15 0.66 14.52
C VAL A 508 -27.93 1.57 14.56
N ASN A 509 -27.14 1.51 15.63
CA ASN A 509 -26.03 2.44 15.86
C ASN A 509 -24.70 1.76 16.22
N GLY A 510 -24.65 0.43 16.30
CA GLY A 510 -23.44 -0.36 16.58
C GLY A 510 -22.88 -0.21 17.99
N ARG A 511 -23.54 0.52 18.89
CA ARG A 511 -23.12 0.65 20.29
C ARG A 511 -23.49 -0.59 21.10
N PRO A 512 -22.70 -0.97 22.11
CA PRO A 512 -23.07 -2.11 22.96
C PRO A 512 -24.39 -1.85 23.70
N LEU A 513 -25.17 -2.90 23.87
CA LEU A 513 -26.48 -2.87 24.53
C LEU A 513 -26.35 -2.80 26.06
N PHE A 514 -25.96 -1.64 26.59
CA PHE A 514 -25.99 -1.37 28.04
C PHE A 514 -27.22 -0.58 28.47
N GLY A 515 -27.81 -0.96 29.61
CA GLY A 515 -28.79 -0.14 30.31
C GLY A 515 -30.13 0.02 29.59
N THR A 516 -30.73 1.22 29.68
CA THR A 516 -32.05 1.51 29.13
C THR A 516 -31.94 2.15 27.75
N SER A 517 -32.36 1.43 26.70
CA SER A 517 -32.62 2.01 25.38
C SER A 517 -34.07 2.48 25.26
N GLU A 518 -34.34 3.50 24.44
CA GLU A 518 -35.69 3.88 24.01
C GLU A 518 -36.06 3.25 22.66
N ASN A 519 -35.10 2.62 21.97
CA ASN A 519 -35.32 1.93 20.71
C ASN A 519 -35.92 0.54 20.98
N GLU A 520 -37.07 0.26 20.36
CA GLU A 520 -37.81 -1.00 20.58
C GLU A 520 -37.03 -2.25 20.14
N GLU A 521 -36.19 -2.15 19.11
CA GLU A 521 -35.37 -3.26 18.60
C GLU A 521 -34.22 -3.57 19.55
N ASP A 522 -33.52 -2.54 20.05
CA ASP A 522 -32.47 -2.69 21.07
C ASP A 522 -33.03 -3.31 22.36
N ILE A 523 -34.20 -2.84 22.82
CA ILE A 523 -34.88 -3.38 24.01
C ILE A 523 -35.19 -4.87 23.80
N ALA A 524 -35.75 -5.22 22.63
CA ALA A 524 -36.09 -6.61 22.33
C ALA A 524 -34.84 -7.51 22.25
N LYS A 525 -33.76 -7.02 21.64
CA LYS A 525 -32.48 -7.73 21.53
C LYS A 525 -31.86 -7.96 22.91
N TYR A 526 -31.80 -6.92 23.75
CA TYR A 526 -31.30 -7.03 25.12
C TYR A 526 -32.18 -7.93 26.01
N ASP A 527 -33.52 -7.85 25.91
CA ASP A 527 -34.43 -8.69 26.69
C ASP A 527 -34.34 -10.18 26.33
N ALA A 528 -33.91 -10.51 25.11
CA ALA A 528 -33.68 -11.88 24.66
C ALA A 528 -32.43 -12.51 25.28
N LEU A 529 -31.46 -11.72 25.74
CA LEU A 529 -30.23 -12.21 26.38
C LEU A 529 -30.53 -12.86 27.73
N SER A 530 -29.85 -13.96 28.02
CA SER A 530 -29.81 -14.59 29.33
C SER A 530 -29.13 -13.69 30.35
N GLN A 531 -29.34 -13.99 31.65
CA GLN A 531 -28.68 -13.22 32.70
C GLN A 531 -27.16 -13.37 32.67
N GLU A 532 -26.64 -14.54 32.29
CA GLU A 532 -25.19 -14.79 32.18
C GLU A 532 -24.57 -13.93 31.06
N GLU A 533 -25.24 -13.83 29.92
CA GLU A 533 -24.84 -12.95 28.82
C GLU A 533 -24.87 -11.47 29.23
N LYS A 534 -25.91 -11.04 29.96
CA LYS A 534 -26.01 -9.68 30.50
C LYS A 534 -24.89 -9.38 31.49
N ASP A 535 -24.57 -10.32 32.38
CA ASP A 535 -23.49 -10.17 33.35
C ASP A 535 -22.11 -10.14 32.66
N ALA A 536 -21.93 -10.86 31.55
CA ALA A 536 -20.68 -10.83 30.77
C ALA A 536 -20.42 -9.46 30.12
N MET A 537 -21.48 -8.74 29.76
CA MET A 537 -21.40 -7.38 29.21
C MET A 537 -20.90 -6.35 30.24
N ASP A 538 -20.91 -6.63 31.55
CA ASP A 538 -20.36 -5.70 32.55
C ASP A 538 -18.89 -5.36 32.31
N ALA A 539 -18.13 -6.27 31.69
CA ALA A 539 -16.72 -6.08 31.34
C ALA A 539 -16.47 -4.89 30.41
N VAL A 540 -17.44 -4.56 29.56
CA VAL A 540 -17.38 -3.48 28.57
C VAL A 540 -18.29 -2.30 28.90
N SER A 541 -18.95 -2.31 30.07
CA SER A 541 -19.94 -1.29 30.49
C SER A 541 -19.42 0.16 30.55
N GLY A 542 -18.10 0.35 30.55
CA GLY A 542 -17.45 1.65 30.48
C GLY A 542 -17.22 2.18 29.06
N ALA A 543 -17.52 1.41 28.01
CA ALA A 543 -17.27 1.77 26.60
C ALA A 543 -18.58 1.93 25.82
N THR A 544 -18.97 3.16 25.54
CA THR A 544 -20.26 3.50 24.91
C THR A 544 -20.17 3.80 23.41
N MET A 545 -18.95 3.91 22.87
CA MET A 545 -18.74 4.10 21.44
C MET A 545 -19.20 2.90 20.61
N SER A 546 -19.52 3.16 19.35
CA SER A 546 -19.73 2.10 18.36
C SER A 546 -18.40 1.60 17.84
N LEU A 547 -18.32 0.31 17.50
CA LEU A 547 -17.20 -0.28 16.77
C LEU A 547 -17.41 -0.27 15.26
N ARG A 548 -18.62 0.02 14.80
CA ARG A 548 -19.00 0.09 13.39
C ARG A 548 -20.21 1.00 13.21
N ASP A 549 -19.96 2.25 12.85
CA ASP A 549 -20.96 3.23 12.45
C ASP A 549 -20.33 4.30 11.51
N ALA A 550 -21.04 5.40 11.26
CA ALA A 550 -20.52 6.49 10.43
C ALA A 550 -19.31 7.23 11.04
N HIS A 551 -18.95 7.00 12.30
CA HIS A 551 -17.76 7.57 12.96
C HIS A 551 -16.53 6.63 12.87
N GLY A 552 -16.67 5.47 12.21
CA GLY A 552 -15.59 4.52 11.95
C GLY A 552 -16.05 3.06 11.89
N ASP A 553 -15.39 2.26 11.03
CA ASP A 553 -15.51 0.80 10.99
C ASP A 553 -14.32 0.09 11.65
N ILE A 554 -14.18 0.27 12.96
CA ILE A 554 -13.10 -0.33 13.76
C ILE A 554 -13.15 -1.87 13.67
N LEU A 555 -14.35 -2.46 13.73
CA LEU A 555 -14.52 -3.90 13.59
C LEU A 555 -14.01 -4.40 12.23
N GLY A 556 -14.27 -3.68 11.14
CA GLY A 556 -13.79 -4.04 9.81
C GLY A 556 -12.27 -3.98 9.70
N ALA A 557 -11.63 -3.02 10.37
CA ALA A 557 -10.17 -2.97 10.46
C ALA A 557 -9.62 -4.20 11.22
N ILE A 558 -10.28 -4.66 12.28
CA ILE A 558 -9.89 -5.89 13.02
C ILE A 558 -10.06 -7.13 12.12
N GLU A 559 -11.18 -7.22 11.40
CA GLU A 559 -11.46 -8.31 10.46
C GLU A 559 -10.41 -8.38 9.35
N LYS A 560 -10.04 -7.23 8.77
CA LYS A 560 -8.99 -7.14 7.76
C LYS A 560 -7.61 -7.46 8.31
N ALA A 561 -7.30 -7.04 9.55
CA ALA A 561 -6.03 -7.37 10.19
C ALA A 561 -5.83 -8.89 10.31
N TRP A 562 -6.90 -9.66 10.51
CA TRP A 562 -6.82 -11.13 10.47
C TRP A 562 -6.66 -11.65 9.03
N ALA A 563 -7.41 -11.09 8.09
CA ALA A 563 -7.38 -11.52 6.69
C ALA A 563 -6.00 -11.34 6.02
N CYS A 564 -5.24 -10.31 6.41
CA CYS A 564 -3.89 -10.04 5.93
C CYS A 564 -2.78 -10.52 6.90
N ALA A 565 -3.11 -11.26 7.95
CA ALA A 565 -2.14 -11.59 8.99
C ALA A 565 -1.01 -12.50 8.46
N LYS A 566 0.24 -12.04 8.58
CA LYS A 566 1.44 -12.79 8.24
C LYS A 566 1.91 -13.64 9.42
N ASP A 567 2.55 -14.78 9.11
CA ASP A 567 3.11 -15.66 10.13
C ASP A 567 4.31 -15.00 10.82
N THR A 568 4.44 -15.23 12.12
CA THR A 568 5.62 -14.88 12.93
C THR A 568 5.98 -16.04 13.86
N ASN A 569 7.17 -16.05 14.45
CA ASN A 569 7.60 -17.10 15.38
C ASN A 569 8.30 -16.51 16.61
N ILE A 570 7.58 -15.67 17.35
CA ILE A 570 8.11 -14.97 18.53
C ILE A 570 7.60 -15.66 19.80
N THR A 571 8.54 -16.08 20.65
CA THR A 571 8.26 -16.68 21.95
C THR A 571 8.73 -15.74 23.06
N ALA A 572 7.88 -15.51 24.06
CA ALA A 572 8.23 -14.73 25.23
C ALA A 572 9.28 -15.49 26.07
N ALA A 573 10.43 -14.85 26.30
CA ALA A 573 11.46 -15.38 27.18
C ALA A 573 11.04 -15.24 28.66
N GLN A 574 11.22 -16.31 29.43
CA GLN A 574 10.88 -16.39 30.86
C GLN A 574 11.81 -15.62 31.79
#